data_AF-A0A7V4UY53-F1
#
_entry.id   AF-A0A7V4UY53-F1
#
_cell.length_a   1.000
_cell.length_b   1.000
_cell.length_c   1.000
_cell.angle_alpha   90.00
_cell.angle_beta   90.00
_cell.angle_gamma   90.00
#
_symmetry.space_group_name_H-M   'P 1'
#
loop_
_entity.id
_entity.type
_entity.pdbx_description
1 polymer ?
#
loop_
_entity_poly.entity_id
_entity_poly.type
_entity_poly.pdbx_seq_one_letter_code
_entity_poly.pdbx_strand_id
1 'polypeptide(L)' 'REMVAVDCLPLILQHGSLHCVTMQLPKGTLKV' A
#
# COMPACT_ATOMS: atom_id res chain seq x y z
N ARG A 1 14.77 -3.78 9.65
CA ARG A 1 13.39 -3.52 9.16
C ARG A 1 12.79 -2.53 10.14
N GLU A 2 12.32 -1.39 9.65
CA GLU A 2 11.67 -0.37 10.47
C GLU A 2 10.15 -0.49 10.29
N MET A 3 9.39 -0.28 11.36
CA MET A 3 7.93 -0.29 11.31
C MET A 3 7.44 1.15 11.24
N VAL A 4 6.64 1.46 10.23
CA VAL A 4 5.99 2.76 10.06
C VAL A 4 4.48 2.55 10.04
N ALA A 5 3.77 3.19 10.96
CA ALA A 5 2.31 3.17 10.99
C ALA A 5 1.74 4.20 10.01
N VAL A 6 0.60 3.87 9.39
CA VAL A 6 -0.10 4.74 8.43
C VAL A 6 -1.57 4.77 8.83
N ASP A 7 -2.18 5.96 8.88
CA ASP A 7 -3.62 6.09 9.09
C ASP A 7 -4.37 5.51 7.89
N CYS A 8 -5.05 4.38 8.12
CA CYS A 8 -5.81 3.66 7.11
C CYS A 8 -7.32 3.76 7.34
N LEU A 9 -7.80 4.63 8.24
CA LEU A 9 -9.23 4.79 8.51
C LEU A 9 -10.08 4.96 7.23
N PRO A 10 -9.66 5.77 6.23
CA PRO A 10 -10.42 5.90 4.98
C PRO A 10 -10.58 4.57 4.23
N LEU A 11 -9.53 3.73 4.20
CA LEU A 11 -9.57 2.43 3.54
C LEU A 11 -10.43 1.43 4.32
N ILE A 12 -10.33 1.42 5.65
CA ILE A 12 -11.10 0.52 6.53
C ILE A 12 -12.60 0.79 6.40
N LEU A 13 -13.01 2.07 6.35
CA LEU A 13 -14.41 2.45 6.13
C LEU A 13 -14.96 1.96 4.78
N GLN A 14 -14.08 1.69 3.82
CA GLN A 14 -14.41 1.11 2.51
C GLN A 14 -14.14 -0.42 2.45
N HIS A 15 -13.97 -1.07 3.60
CA HIS A 15 -13.70 -2.51 3.74
C HIS A 15 -12.34 -2.95 3.15
N GLY A 16 -11.38 -2.02 3.07
CA GLY A 16 -10.03 -2.23 2.54
C GLY A 16 -8.92 -2.06 3.58
N SER A 17 -7.69 -2.22 3.12
CA SER A 17 -6.44 -1.99 3.88
C SER A 17 -5.33 -1.52 2.95
N LEU A 18 -4.18 -1.10 3.50
CA LEU A 18 -3.03 -0.69 2.69
C LEU A 18 -2.57 -1.78 1.71
N HIS A 19 -2.65 -3.06 2.12
CA HIS A 19 -2.34 -4.20 1.26
C HIS A 19 -3.27 -4.30 0.05
N CYS A 20 -4.56 -3.93 0.21
CA CYS A 20 -5.56 -4.03 -0.86
C CYS A 20 -5.32 -3.02 -1.98
N VAL A 21 -4.63 -1.92 -1.70
CA VAL A 21 -4.46 -0.78 -2.63
C VAL A 21 -3.02 -0.60 -3.11
N THR A 22 -2.14 -1.52 -2.75
CA THR A 22 -0.73 -1.51 -3.17
C THR A 22 -0.38 -2.79 -3.90
N MET A 23 0.53 -2.68 -4.85
CA MET A 23 1.14 -3.83 -5.51
C MET A 23 2.62 -3.57 -5.61
N GLN A 24 3.45 -4.50 -5.13
CA GLN A 24 4.88 -4.41 -5.38
C GLN A 24 5.16 -4.83 -6.82
N LEU A 25 5.74 -3.91 -7.60
CA LEU A 25 6.26 -4.23 -8.91
C LEU A 25 7.75 -4.56 -8.82
N PRO A 26 8.25 -5.51 -9.63
CA PRO A 26 9.68 -5.73 -9.77
C PRO A 26 10.43 -4.47 -10.19
N LYS A 27 11.70 -4.39 -9.81
CA LYS A 27 12.56 -3.28 -10.20
C LYS A 27 12.71 -3.25 -11.74
N GLY A 28 12.50 -2.08 -12.34
CA GLY A 28 12.60 -1.89 -13.79
C GLY A 28 11.33 -2.21 -14.58
N THR A 29 10.22 -2.56 -13.91
CA THR A 29 8.93 -2.80 -14.58
C THR A 29 8.39 -1.54 -15.27
N LEU A 30 8.54 -0.36 -14.67
CA LEU A 30 8.11 0.92 -15.26
C LEU A 30 9.34 1.72 -15.71
N LYS A 31 9.26 2.31 -16.91
CA LYS A 31 10.23 3.31 -17.43
C LYS A 31 9.70 4.72 -17.15
N VAL A 32 9.53 5.05 -15.87
CA VAL A 32 9.28 6.43 -15.43
C VAL A 32 10.59 7.18 -15.25
#